data_AF-A0A0W0IDY9-F1
#
_entry.id   AF-A0A0W0IDY9-F1
#
_cell.length_a   1.000
_cell.length_b   1.000
_cell.length_c   1.000
_cell.angle_alpha   90.00
_cell.angle_beta   90.00
_cell.angle_gamma   90.00
#
_symmetry.space_group_name_H-M   'P 1'
#
loop_
_entity.id
_entity.type
_entity.pdbx_description
1 polymer ?
#
loop_
_entity_poly.entity_id
_entity_poly.type
_entity_poly.pdbx_seq_one_letter_code
_entity_poly.pdbx_strand_id
1 'polypeptide(L)'
;MVSKIKTGSQAVASGHSKEALLELLNVRPSTLGWDAVVVYNRGRANALMMQQYIQKLTAENYLRPIDGEIPSVDGSNLKFFTAENYLRPIDGEIPSVDGSNLKFFGIQLGIPRLSFENASLTDSRARVTLPIMGGLAILK
;
A
#
# COMPACT_ATOMS: atom_id res chain seq x y z
N MET A 1 -16.99 -10.11 50.07
CA MET A 1 -17.61 -10.22 48.72
C MET A 1 -18.38 -8.91 48.54
N VAL A 2 -17.96 -7.94 47.72
CA VAL A 2 -18.06 -7.91 46.25
C VAL A 2 -16.95 -7.01 45.66
N SER A 3 -16.53 -7.42 44.46
CA SER A 3 -15.39 -7.00 43.64
C SER A 3 -15.38 -5.52 43.21
N LYS A 4 -14.21 -4.88 43.30
CA LYS A 4 -13.92 -3.60 42.63
C LYS A 4 -13.61 -3.86 41.16
N ILE A 5 -14.41 -3.24 40.28
CA ILE A 5 -14.22 -3.24 38.83
C ILE A 5 -12.84 -2.65 38.51
N LYS A 6 -11.96 -3.46 37.93
CA LYS A 6 -10.62 -3.04 37.49
C LYS A 6 -10.76 -2.40 36.11
N THR A 7 -10.74 -1.07 36.10
CA THR A 7 -10.69 -0.21 34.90
C THR A 7 -9.63 -0.72 33.92
N GLY A 8 -10.04 -0.94 32.67
CA GLY A 8 -9.17 -1.38 31.60
C GLY A 8 -7.99 -0.44 31.41
N SER A 9 -6.78 -0.95 31.67
CA SER A 9 -5.54 -0.24 31.41
C SER A 9 -5.27 -0.28 29.92
N GLN A 10 -5.51 0.85 29.24
CA GLN A 10 -5.07 1.05 27.87
C GLN A 10 -3.54 0.90 27.80
N ALA A 11 -3.08 0.11 26.82
CA ALA A 11 -1.67 -0.10 26.56
C ALA A 11 -1.07 1.17 25.94
N VAL A 12 -0.59 2.07 26.80
CA VAL A 12 0.22 3.23 26.41
C VAL A 12 1.68 2.76 26.31
N ALA A 13 2.05 2.20 25.16
CA ALA A 13 3.35 1.58 24.92
C ALA A 13 4.52 2.58 24.73
N SER A 14 4.46 3.79 25.27
CA SER A 14 5.46 4.85 25.03
C SER A 14 6.26 5.29 26.26
N GLY A 15 6.25 4.55 27.37
CA GLY A 15 6.90 5.00 28.63
C GLY A 15 7.49 3.93 29.56
N HIS A 16 7.60 2.67 29.17
CA HIS A 16 8.13 1.62 30.06
C HIS A 16 9.65 1.42 29.86
N SER A 17 10.40 1.34 30.97
CA SER A 17 11.81 0.93 30.96
C SER A 17 11.96 -0.51 30.46
N LYS A 18 13.14 -0.85 29.93
CA LYS A 18 13.41 -2.19 29.38
C LYS A 18 13.10 -3.30 30.41
N GLU A 19 13.38 -3.06 31.68
CA GLU A 19 13.11 -3.98 32.78
C GLU A 19 11.61 -4.19 33.01
N ALA A 20 10.83 -3.10 32.98
CA ALA A 20 9.38 -3.16 33.14
C ALA A 20 8.71 -3.89 31.96
N LEU A 21 9.23 -3.73 30.73
CA LEU A 21 8.77 -4.48 29.56
C LEU A 21 9.12 -5.97 29.66
N LEU A 22 10.29 -6.31 30.18
CA LEU A 22 10.69 -7.71 30.40
C LEU A 22 9.81 -8.37 31.46
N GLU A 23 9.50 -7.68 32.56
CA GLU A 23 8.58 -8.19 33.59
C GLU A 23 7.16 -8.37 33.05
N LEU A 24 6.68 -7.42 32.24
CA LEU A 24 5.37 -7.50 31.58
C LEU A 24 5.28 -8.69 30.61
N LEU A 25 6.32 -8.91 29.80
CA LEU A 25 6.39 -10.01 28.83
C LEU A 25 6.57 -11.38 29.48
N ASN A 26 7.14 -11.43 30.69
CA ASN A 26 7.40 -12.69 31.42
C ASN A 26 6.12 -13.29 32.04
N VAL A 27 5.07 -12.50 32.25
CA VAL A 27 3.85 -12.96 32.94
C VAL A 27 2.87 -13.60 31.96
N ARG A 28 2.61 -12.98 30.79
CA ARG A 28 1.77 -13.54 29.72
C ARG A 28 2.16 -12.94 28.36
N PRO A 29 2.00 -13.69 27.26
CA PRO A 29 2.14 -13.11 25.92
C PRO A 29 1.17 -11.95 25.76
N SER A 30 1.69 -10.73 25.58
CA SER A 30 0.88 -9.54 25.30
C SER A 30 0.50 -9.48 23.82
N THR A 31 0.07 -10.61 23.26
CA THR A 31 -0.29 -10.76 21.84
C THR A 31 -1.77 -10.45 21.58
N LEU A 32 -2.52 -10.01 22.60
CA LEU A 32 -3.95 -9.70 22.49
C LEU A 32 -4.79 -10.84 21.88
N GLY A 33 -4.44 -12.09 22.20
CA GLY A 33 -5.17 -13.28 21.73
C GLY A 33 -4.67 -13.85 20.39
N TRP A 34 -3.63 -13.27 19.79
CA TRP A 34 -2.97 -13.85 18.61
C TRP A 34 -1.92 -14.90 19.01
N ASP A 35 -1.79 -15.98 18.23
CA ASP A 35 -0.79 -17.04 18.47
C ASP A 35 0.65 -16.54 18.22
N ALA A 36 0.83 -15.62 17.26
CA ALA A 36 2.11 -14.96 16.98
C ALA A 36 1.89 -13.56 16.37
N VAL A 37 2.80 -12.62 16.65
CA VAL A 37 2.81 -11.28 16.06
C VAL A 37 4.21 -10.98 15.55
N VAL A 38 4.32 -10.56 14.28
CA VAL A 38 5.57 -10.12 13.67
C VAL A 38 5.56 -8.61 13.53
N VAL A 39 6.62 -7.95 13.99
CA VAL A 39 6.75 -6.49 13.95
C VAL A 39 7.98 -6.12 13.14
N TYR A 40 7.79 -5.28 12.12
CA TYR A 40 8.88 -4.73 11.33
C TYR A 40 9.06 -3.24 11.62
N ASN A 41 10.32 -2.79 11.64
CA ASN A 41 10.60 -1.36 11.66
C ASN A 41 10.20 -0.73 10.32
N ARG A 42 9.35 0.31 10.36
CA ARG A 42 8.82 0.99 9.17
C ARG A 42 9.92 1.49 8.22
N GLY A 43 10.98 2.11 8.75
CA GLY A 43 12.09 2.62 7.95
C GLY A 43 12.86 1.50 7.24
N ARG A 44 13.14 0.40 7.94
CA ARG A 44 13.83 -0.77 7.36
C ARG A 44 12.96 -1.50 6.34
N ALA A 45 11.68 -1.68 6.62
CA ALA A 45 10.73 -2.28 5.68
C ALA A 45 10.66 -1.46 4.38
N ASN A 46 10.56 -0.13 4.49
CA ASN A 46 10.55 0.75 3.32
C ASN A 46 11.88 0.75 2.56
N ALA A 47 13.02 0.62 3.24
CA ALA A 47 14.31 0.49 2.57
C ALA A 47 14.40 -0.79 1.73
N LEU A 48 13.91 -1.92 2.26
CA LEU A 48 13.84 -3.18 1.50
C LEU A 48 12.88 -3.08 0.31
N MET A 49 11.71 -2.45 0.49
CA MET A 49 10.75 -2.23 -0.59
C MET A 49 11.34 -1.33 -1.70
N MET A 50 12.12 -0.31 -1.34
CA MET A 50 12.81 0.53 -2.29
C MET A 50 13.91 -0.23 -3.03
N GLN A 51 14.70 -1.03 -2.33
CA GLN A 51 15.71 -1.88 -2.96
C GLN A 51 15.07 -2.85 -3.95
N GLN A 52 13.97 -3.49 -3.56
CA GLN A 52 13.20 -4.37 -4.46
C GLN A 52 12.65 -3.60 -5.67
N TYR A 53 12.16 -2.36 -5.47
CA TYR A 53 11.69 -1.52 -6.57
C TYR A 53 12.81 -1.20 -7.58
N ILE A 54 14.00 -0.81 -7.10
CA ILE A 54 15.16 -0.57 -7.96
C ILE A 54 15.56 -1.85 -8.71
N GLN A 55 15.61 -2.99 -8.01
CA GLN A 55 15.89 -4.27 -8.65
C GLN A 55 14.88 -4.60 -9.75
N LYS A 56 13.58 -4.39 -9.53
CA LYS A 56 12.55 -4.59 -10.54
C LYS A 56 12.70 -3.65 -11.73
N LEU A 57 13.11 -2.40 -11.48
CA LEU A 57 13.35 -1.42 -12.53
C LEU A 57 14.57 -1.77 -13.39
N THR A 58 15.65 -2.28 -12.78
CA THR A 58 16.90 -2.61 -13.47
C THR A 58 16.89 -4.00 -14.13
N ALA A 59 16.08 -4.94 -13.63
CA ALA A 59 16.18 -6.34 -14.03
C ALA A 59 15.37 -6.73 -15.29
N GLU A 60 14.77 -5.78 -16.02
CA GLU A 60 13.80 -6.04 -17.12
C GLU A 60 12.66 -7.02 -16.74
N ASN A 61 12.51 -7.32 -15.45
CA ASN A 61 11.55 -8.24 -14.90
C ASN A 61 10.33 -7.42 -14.47
N TYR A 62 9.52 -7.13 -15.47
CA TYR A 62 8.23 -6.48 -15.28
C TYR A 62 7.30 -7.37 -14.45
N LEU A 63 6.27 -6.76 -13.85
CA LEU A 63 5.20 -7.56 -13.27
C LEU A 63 4.67 -8.48 -14.37
N ARG A 64 4.63 -9.80 -14.11
CA ARG A 64 3.88 -10.70 -14.97
C ARG A 64 2.48 -10.10 -15.14
N PRO A 65 1.95 -9.99 -16.37
CA PRO A 65 0.60 -9.51 -16.59
C PRO A 65 -0.33 -10.22 -15.61
N ILE A 66 -1.18 -9.47 -14.92
CA ILE A 66 -2.35 -10.09 -14.32
C ILE A 66 -3.24 -10.43 -15.51
N ASP A 67 -3.16 -11.68 -15.94
CA ASP A 67 -3.93 -12.30 -17.01
C ASP A 67 -5.36 -12.56 -16.53
N GLY A 68 -6.08 -11.47 -16.30
CA GLY A 68 -7.53 -11.49 -16.13
C GLY A 68 -8.17 -10.97 -17.40
N GLU A 69 -8.87 -11.84 -18.14
CA GLU A 69 -9.84 -11.38 -19.13
C GLU A 69 -11.10 -11.00 -18.36
N ILE A 70 -11.45 -9.71 -18.37
CA ILE A 70 -12.79 -9.31 -17.94
C ILE A 70 -13.69 -9.46 -19.16
N PRO A 71 -14.66 -10.39 -19.14
CA PRO A 71 -15.61 -10.51 -20.23
C PRO A 71 -16.42 -9.22 -20.29
N SER A 72 -16.29 -8.49 -21.40
CA SER A 72 -17.20 -7.38 -21.69
C SER A 72 -18.56 -7.93 -22.12
N VAL A 73 -19.62 -7.19 -21.81
CA VAL A 73 -21.01 -7.52 -22.17
C VAL A 73 -21.19 -7.60 -23.71
N ASP A 74 -20.27 -6.98 -24.47
CA ASP A 74 -20.25 -6.97 -25.94
C ASP A 74 -19.38 -8.09 -26.57
N GLY A 75 -18.78 -8.98 -25.78
CA GLY A 75 -17.94 -10.07 -26.26
C GLY A 75 -16.50 -9.68 -26.58
N SER A 76 -16.07 -8.45 -26.33
CA SER A 76 -14.66 -8.06 -26.39
C SER A 76 -13.96 -8.27 -25.05
N ASN A 77 -12.93 -9.12 -24.99
CA ASN A 77 -12.18 -9.31 -23.74
C ASN A 77 -11.27 -8.10 -23.50
N LEU A 78 -11.45 -7.42 -22.36
CA LEU A 78 -10.61 -6.29 -21.99
C LEU A 78 -9.25 -6.81 -21.50
N LYS A 79 -8.19 -6.46 -22.22
CA LYS A 79 -6.80 -6.68 -21.80
C LYS A 79 -6.30 -5.47 -21.02
N PHE A 80 -5.78 -5.68 -19.82
CA PHE A 80 -5.26 -4.62 -18.93
C PHE A 80 -3.79 -4.28 -19.18
N PHE A 81 -3.06 -5.17 -19.85
CA PHE A 81 -1.63 -5.03 -20.15
C PHE A 81 -1.38 -5.00 -21.67
N THR A 82 -0.40 -4.21 -22.07
CA THR A 82 0.15 -4.19 -23.45
C THR A 82 1.02 -5.43 -23.70
N ALA A 83 1.45 -5.62 -24.96
CA ALA A 83 2.42 -6.66 -25.32
C ALA A 83 3.78 -6.50 -24.60
N GLU A 84 4.04 -5.32 -24.04
CA GLU A 84 5.28 -4.96 -23.35
C GLU A 84 5.12 -4.92 -21.82
N ASN A 85 4.07 -5.53 -21.27
CA ASN A 85 3.79 -5.63 -19.83
C ASN A 85 3.55 -4.29 -19.10
N TYR A 86 3.28 -3.21 -19.83
CA TYR A 86 2.78 -1.97 -19.25
C TYR A 86 1.27 -2.02 -19.09
N LEU A 87 0.74 -1.36 -18.05
CA LEU A 87 -0.67 -0.99 -18.05
C LEU A 87 -0.97 -0.26 -19.35
N ARG A 88 -2.07 -0.63 -20.01
CA ARG A 88 -2.53 0.10 -21.19
C ARG A 88 -2.63 1.60 -20.88
N PRO A 89 -2.29 2.47 -21.84
CA PRO A 89 -2.41 3.91 -21.62
C PRO A 89 -3.82 4.28 -21.15
N ILE A 90 -3.88 5.16 -20.15
CA ILE A 90 -5.13 5.63 -19.56
C ILE A 90 -5.57 6.89 -20.29
N ASP A 91 -6.77 6.81 -20.86
CA ASP A 91 -7.52 7.97 -21.35
C ASP A 91 -8.65 8.27 -20.37
N GLY A 92 -8.96 9.55 -20.17
CA GLY A 92 -10.02 9.94 -19.23
C GLY A 92 -10.28 11.43 -19.18
N GLU A 93 -11.35 11.81 -18.50
CA GLU A 93 -11.73 13.19 -18.27
C GLU A 93 -12.12 13.35 -16.80
N ILE A 94 -11.50 14.33 -16.12
CA ILE A 94 -11.87 14.72 -14.77
C ILE A 94 -12.56 16.08 -14.88
N PRO A 95 -13.87 16.17 -14.56
CA PRO A 95 -14.56 17.45 -14.53
C PRO A 95 -14.13 18.25 -13.30
N SER A 96 -13.85 19.53 -13.48
CA SER A 96 -13.65 20.49 -12.40
C SER A 96 -14.96 21.19 -12.06
N VAL A 97 -15.04 21.70 -10.82
CA VAL A 97 -16.20 22.43 -10.30
C VAL A 97 -16.40 23.77 -11.02
N ASP A 98 -15.33 24.34 -11.58
CA ASP A 98 -15.34 25.60 -12.34
C ASP A 98 -15.73 25.44 -13.82
N GLY A 99 -16.08 24.22 -14.25
CA GLY A 99 -16.45 23.91 -15.63
C GLY A 99 -15.28 23.62 -16.56
N SER A 100 -14.04 23.69 -16.07
CA SER A 100 -12.88 23.19 -16.81
C SER A 100 -12.76 21.67 -16.70
N ASN A 101 -12.43 20.98 -17.79
CA ASN A 101 -12.26 19.54 -17.79
C ASN A 101 -10.80 19.18 -18.05
N LEU A 102 -10.21 18.40 -17.16
CA LEU A 102 -8.87 17.87 -17.34
C LEU A 102 -8.97 16.58 -18.16
N LYS A 103 -8.55 16.62 -19.42
CA LYS A 103 -8.50 15.44 -20.30
C LYS A 103 -7.11 14.82 -20.29
N PHE A 104 -7.08 13.50 -20.23
CA PHE A 104 -5.89 12.66 -20.28
C PHE A 104 -5.88 11.88 -21.58
N PHE A 105 -4.73 11.86 -22.24
CA PHE A 105 -4.50 11.08 -23.45
C PHE A 105 -3.24 10.25 -23.28
N GLY A 106 -3.39 8.94 -23.39
CA GLY A 106 -2.30 8.00 -23.43
C GLY A 106 -1.41 8.02 -22.19
N ILE A 107 -1.97 8.22 -20.99
CA ILE A 107 -1.18 8.24 -19.75
C ILE A 107 -0.56 6.86 -19.51
N GLN A 108 0.76 6.78 -19.56
CA GLN A 108 1.53 5.57 -19.28
C GLN A 108 2.02 5.61 -17.84
N LEU A 109 1.76 4.53 -17.10
CA LEU A 109 2.19 4.38 -15.72
C LEU A 109 3.37 3.40 -15.63
N GLY A 110 4.35 3.76 -14.80
CA GLY A 110 5.50 2.91 -14.50
C GLY A 110 5.19 1.85 -13.45
N ILE A 111 6.24 1.14 -13.03
CA ILE A 111 6.15 0.07 -12.04
C ILE A 111 5.63 0.64 -10.70
N PRO A 112 4.68 -0.03 -10.02
CA PRO A 112 4.19 0.44 -8.72
C PRO A 112 5.26 0.32 -7.63
N ARG A 113 5.42 1.38 -6.85
CA ARG A 113 6.23 1.44 -5.63
C ARG A 113 5.33 1.35 -4.40
N LEU A 114 5.55 0.35 -3.56
CA LEU A 114 4.88 0.19 -2.27
C LEU A 114 5.69 0.86 -1.15
N SER A 115 5.01 1.57 -0.26
CA SER A 115 5.58 2.21 0.93
C SER A 115 4.62 2.11 2.10
N PHE A 116 5.14 1.83 3.30
CA PHE A 116 4.39 1.88 4.56
C PHE A 116 4.65 3.19 5.31
N GLU A 117 5.11 4.26 4.65
CA GLU A 117 5.42 5.55 5.28
C GLU A 117 4.28 6.12 6.14
N ASN A 118 3.02 5.90 5.72
CA ASN A 118 1.83 6.36 6.45
C ASN A 118 1.34 5.34 7.49
N ALA A 119 1.86 4.12 7.50
CA ALA A 119 1.37 3.07 8.37
C ALA A 119 1.69 3.39 9.83
N SER A 120 0.72 3.09 10.70
CA SER A 120 0.82 3.21 12.15
C SER A 120 0.10 2.04 12.83
N LEU A 121 0.17 1.94 14.15
CA LEU A 121 -0.56 0.89 14.90
C LEU A 121 -2.08 1.02 14.76
N THR A 122 -2.59 2.21 14.43
CA THR A 122 -4.03 2.49 14.27
C THR A 122 -4.44 2.66 12.81
N ASP A 123 -3.49 2.68 11.88
CA ASP A 123 -3.75 2.82 10.45
C ASP A 123 -2.90 1.82 9.67
N SER A 124 -3.58 0.80 9.12
CA SER A 124 -2.96 -0.29 8.37
C SER A 124 -2.77 0.02 6.88
N ARG A 125 -3.00 1.26 6.43
CA ARG A 125 -2.89 1.61 5.02
C ARG A 125 -1.44 1.77 4.58
N ALA A 126 -1.11 1.13 3.46
CA ALA A 126 0.12 1.37 2.72
C ALA A 126 -0.14 2.39 1.60
N ARG A 127 0.89 3.15 1.22
CA ARG A 127 0.90 3.99 0.03
C ARG A 127 1.46 3.20 -1.15
N VAL A 128 0.73 3.24 -2.26
CA VAL A 128 1.24 2.80 -3.57
C VAL A 128 1.40 4.03 -4.45
N THR A 129 2.56 4.16 -5.10
CA THR A 129 2.86 5.25 -6.04
C THR A 129 3.24 4.66 -7.40
N LEU A 130 2.59 5.12 -8.46
CA LEU A 130 2.96 4.80 -9.84
C LEU A 130 3.43 6.11 -10.51
N PRO A 131 4.67 6.18 -11.01
CA PRO A 131 5.12 7.34 -11.76
C PRO A 131 4.43 7.40 -13.13
N ILE A 132 4.10 8.60 -13.59
CA ILE A 132 3.69 8.81 -14.98
C ILE A 132 4.97 8.80 -15.84
N MET A 133 5.04 7.87 -16.78
CA MET A 133 6.16 7.71 -17.69
C MET A 133 5.95 8.45 -19.01
N GLY A 134 4.70 8.71 -19.38
CA GLY A 134 4.34 9.40 -20.61
C GLY A 134 2.85 9.70 -20.71
N GLY A 135 2.47 10.41 -21.77
CA GLY A 135 1.10 10.83 -22.05
C GLY A 135 0.92 12.34 -21.97
N LEU A 136 -0.32 12.79 -22.18
CA LEU A 136 -0.68 14.21 -22.28
C LEU A 136 -1.87 14.53 -21.38
N ALA A 137 -1.79 15.62 -20.64
CA ALA A 137 -2.89 16.17 -19.87
C ALA A 137 -3.20 17.58 -20.36
N ILE A 138 -4.45 17.82 -20.77
CA ILE A 138 -4.93 19.11 -21.28
C ILE A 138 -6.07 19.59 -20.39
N LEU A 139 -5.95 20.79 -19.85
CA LEU A 139 -7.06 21.50 -19.23
C LEU A 139 -7.87 22.18 -20.33
N LYS A 140 -9.16 21.89 -20.40
CA LYS A 140 -10.09 22.44 -21.39
C LYS A 140 -11.19 23.24 -20.73
#